data_AF-A0A970SIM9-F1
#
_entry.id   AF-A0A970SIM9-F1
#
_cell.length_a   1.000
_cell.length_b   1.000
_cell.length_c   1.000
_cell.angle_alpha   90.00
_cell.angle_beta   90.00
_cell.angle_gamma   90.00
#
_symmetry.space_group_name_H-M   'P 1'
#
loop_
_entity.id
_entity.type
_entity.pdbx_description
1 polymer ?
#
loop_
_entity_poly.entity_id
_entity_poly.type
_entity_poly.pdbx_seq_one_letter_code
_entity_poly.pdbx_strand_id
1 'polypeptide(L)' 'MFKTVGPLEIVVILVIVLLVFGVGRIGKLGGELGKGIRAFKDGLAGKLDEDQDVNENNDNIKDAS' A
#
# COMPACT_ATOMS: atom_id res chain seq x y z
N MET A 1 -3.29 -33.82 14.35
CA MET A 1 -2.03 -34.23 13.68
C MET A 1 -1.73 -33.32 12.48
N PHE A 2 -1.82 -32.01 12.68
CA PHE A 2 -1.28 -31.00 11.76
C PHE A 2 -0.75 -29.92 12.69
N LYS A 3 0.53 -30.02 13.03
CA LYS A 3 1.22 -28.91 13.70
C LYS A 3 1.14 -27.76 12.71
N THR A 4 0.41 -26.71 13.08
CA THR A 4 0.32 -25.45 12.35
C THR A 4 1.71 -25.10 11.83
N VAL A 5 1.87 -25.10 10.51
CA VAL A 5 3.12 -24.73 9.84
C VAL A 5 3.67 -23.49 10.51
N GLY A 6 4.76 -23.67 11.24
CA GLY A 6 5.26 -22.63 12.13
C GLY A 6 5.83 -21.48 11.30
N PRO A 7 5.95 -20.28 11.89
CA PRO A 7 6.68 -19.18 11.25
C PRO A 7 8.08 -19.61 10.75
N LEU A 8 8.74 -20.53 11.47
CA LEU A 8 10.02 -21.10 11.07
C LEU A 8 9.96 -21.92 9.76
N GLU A 9 8.93 -22.75 9.56
CA GLU A 9 8.78 -23.55 8.34
C GLU A 9 8.53 -22.67 7.13
N ILE A 10 7.69 -21.63 7.29
CA ILE A 10 7.45 -20.65 6.23
C ILE A 10 8.74 -19.95 5.83
N VAL A 11 9.59 -19.56 6.79
CA VAL A 11 10.90 -18.94 6.52
C VAL A 11 11.82 -19.87 5.73
N VAL A 12 11.91 -21.15 6.11
CA VAL A 12 12.74 -22.14 5.38
C VAL A 12 12.29 -22.29 3.93
N ILE A 13 10.97 -22.38 3.69
CA ILE A 13 10.42 -22.46 2.33
C ILE A 13 10.75 -21.18 1.54
N LEU A 14 10.61 -20.00 2.18
CA LEU A 14 10.94 -18.71 1.56
C LEU A 14 12.40 -18.66 1.11
N VAL A 15 13.33 -19.16 1.94
CA VAL A 15 14.75 -19.23 1.59
C VAL A 15 14.97 -20.12 0.37
N ILE A 16 14.34 -21.30 0.29
CA ILE A 16 14.46 -22.19 -0.87
C ILE A 16 13.95 -21.50 -2.15
N VAL A 17 12.79 -20.84 -2.08
CA VAL A 17 12.24 -20.07 -3.19
C VAL A 17 13.21 -18.95 -3.62
N LEU A 18 13.80 -18.23 -2.67
CA LEU A 18 14.79 -17.19 -2.96
C LEU A 18 16.07 -17.75 -3.60
N LEU A 19 16.49 -18.98 -3.26
CA LEU A 19 17.63 -19.63 -3.91
C LEU A 19 17.33 -20.04 -5.36
N VAL A 20 16.12 -20.54 -5.63
CA VAL A 20 15.70 -20.94 -6.99
C VAL A 20 15.49 -19.73 -7.90
N PHE A 21 14.75 -18.74 -7.43
CA PHE A 21 14.40 -17.55 -8.23
C PHE A 21 15.48 -16.45 -8.18
N GLY A 22 16.26 -16.40 -7.10
CA GLY A 22 17.25 -15.36 -6.82
C GLY A 22 16.64 -14.09 -6.23
N VAL A 23 17.35 -13.46 -5.29
CA VAL A 23 16.93 -12.19 -4.65
C VAL A 23 16.79 -11.04 -5.66
N GLY A 24 17.58 -11.04 -6.73
CA GLY A 24 17.55 -9.99 -7.76
C GLY A 24 16.29 -10.02 -8.63
N ARG A 25 15.75 -11.20 -8.95
CA ARG A 25 14.51 -11.31 -9.73
C ARG A 25 13.29 -10.92 -8.90
N ILE A 26 13.19 -11.44 -7.68
CA ILE A 26 12.11 -11.10 -6.74
C ILE A 26 12.09 -9.60 -6.43
N GLY A 27 13.25 -8.99 -6.18
CA GLY A 27 13.35 -7.55 -5.93
C GLY A 27 12.94 -6.69 -7.13
N LYS A 28 13.32 -7.10 -8.35
CA LYS A 28 12.94 -6.38 -9.58
C LYS A 28 11.43 -6.44 -9.83
N LEU A 29 10.83 -7.63 -9.75
CA LEU A 29 9.37 -7.80 -9.89
C LEU A 29 8.62 -7.09 -8.76
N GLY A 30 9.08 -7.21 -7.52
CA GLY A 30 8.48 -6.52 -6.37
C GLY A 30 8.53 -5.00 -6.48
N GLY A 31 9.62 -4.45 -7.01
CA GLY A 31 9.75 -3.01 -7.27
C GLY A 31 8.78 -2.50 -8.33
N GLU A 32 8.56 -3.26 -9.41
CA GLU A 32 7.58 -2.93 -10.45
C GLU A 32 6.13 -3.05 -9.93
N LEU A 33 5.83 -4.13 -9.19
CA LEU A 33 4.53 -4.31 -8.55
C LEU A 33 4.24 -3.25 -7.48
N GLY A 34 5.23 -2.88 -6.68
CA GLY A 34 5.10 -1.87 -5.63
C GLY A 34 4.77 -0.49 -6.19
N LYS A 35 5.36 -0.12 -7.34
CA LYS A 35 5.00 1.10 -8.05
C LYS A 35 3.55 1.07 -8.54
N GLY A 36 3.10 -0.06 -9.09
CA GLY A 36 1.70 -0.26 -9.52
C GLY A 36 0.71 -0.17 -8.36
N ILE A 37 0.99 -0.85 -7.24
CA ILE A 37 0.17 -0.80 -6.02
C ILE A 37 0.13 0.63 -5.47
N ARG A 38 1.26 1.35 -5.48
CA ARG A 38 1.30 2.74 -5.00
C ARG A 38 0.47 3.66 -5.89
N ALA A 39 0.59 3.56 -7.21
CA ALA A 39 -0.24 4.33 -8.14
C ALA A 39 -1.73 3.99 -8.00
N PHE A 40 -2.07 2.72 -7.77
CA PHE A 40 -3.43 2.28 -7.50
C PHE A 40 -3.97 2.88 -6.19
N LYS A 41 -3.17 2.85 -5.13
CA LYS A 41 -3.53 3.46 -3.84
C LYS A 41 -3.71 4.97 -3.96
N ASP A 42 -2.79 5.65 -4.63
CA ASP A 42 -2.83 7.11 -4.80
C ASP A 42 -4.03 7.53 -5.68
N GLY A 43 -4.38 6.76 -6.71
CA GLY A 43 -5.58 6.98 -7.52
C GLY A 43 -6.90 6.68 -6.76
N LEU A 44 -6.88 5.75 -5.80
CA LEU A 44 -8.04 5.48 -4.94
C LEU A 44 -8.17 6.55 -3.83
N ALA A 45 -7.05 7.05 -3.30
CA ALA A 45 -7.00 8.10 -2.28
C ALA A 45 -7.39 9.47 -2.85
N GLY A 46 -6.91 9.84 -4.05
CA GLY A 46 -7.32 11.09 -4.70
C GLY A 46 -8.83 11.19 -4.95
N LYS A 47 -9.51 10.05 -5.06
CA LYS A 47 -10.97 9.97 -5.20
C LYS A 47 -11.72 10.08 -3.86
N LEU A 48 -11.03 9.94 -2.73
CA LEU A 48 -11.59 10.12 -1.37
C LEU A 48 -11.40 11.57 -0.87
N ASP A 49 -10.39 12.27 -1.39
CA ASP A 49 -10.10 13.67 -1.03
C ASP A 49 -10.92 14.68 -1.87
N GLU A 50 -11.34 14.34 -3.09
CA GLU A 50 -12.22 15.21 -3.91
C GLU A 50 -13.65 15.38 -3.34
N ASP A 51 -14.08 14.55 -2.39
CA ASP A 51 -15.39 14.65 -1.74
C ASP A 51 -15.37 15.47 -0.42
N GLN A 52 -14.23 16.05 -0.02
CA GLN A 52 -14.10 16.79 1.27
C GLN A 52 -13.77 18.27 1.18
N ASP A 53 -13.66 18.88 -0.02
CA ASP A 53 -13.35 20.31 -0.20
C ASP A 53 -14.58 21.19 -0.52
N VAL A 54 -15.74 20.89 0.07
CA VAL A 54 -16.93 21.76 0.08
C VAL A 54 -17.37 22.07 1.51
N ASN A 55 -16.45 22.52 2.36
CA ASN A 55 -16.83 23.22 3.58
C ASN A 55 -15.69 24.09 4.13
N GLU A 56 -15.36 25.19 3.46
CA GLU A 56 -14.64 26.27 4.13
C GLU A 56 -15.11 27.64 3.59
N ASN A 57 -15.43 28.53 4.54
CA ASN A 57 -15.59 29.98 4.42
C ASN A 57 -17.01 30.55 4.13
N ASN A 58 -17.88 30.59 5.15
CA ASN A 58 -18.99 31.58 5.20
C ASN A 58 -19.18 32.14 6.61
N ASP A 59 -18.10 32.72 7.12
CA ASP A 59 -18.05 33.37 8.42
C ASP A 59 -17.13 34.59 8.34
N ASN A 60 -17.44 35.49 7.39
CA ASN A 60 -16.84 36.82 7.33
C ASN A 60 -17.83 37.91 6.88
N ILE A 61 -19.08 37.80 7.36
CA ILE A 61 -20.13 38.82 7.18
C ILE A 61 -20.74 39.15 8.54
N LYS A 62 -19.94 39.66 9.50
CA LYS A 62 -20.48 40.27 10.74
C LYS A 62 -19.81 41.59 11.15
N ASP A 63 -18.79 42.05 10.44
CA ASP A 63 -18.11 43.31 10.76
C ASP A 63 -18.57 44.46 9.84
N ALA A 64 -19.88 44.71 9.78
CA ALA A 64 -20.44 45.92 9.16
C ALA A 64 -21.90 46.14 9.57
N SER A 65 -22.19 46.46 10.83
CA SER A 65 -23.41 47.14 11.28
C SER A 65 -23.21 47.80 12.63
#